data_AF-A0A973M852-F1
#
_entry.id   AF-A0A973M852-F1
#
_cell.length_a   1.000
_cell.length_b   1.000
_cell.length_c   1.000
_cell.angle_alpha   90.00
_cell.angle_beta   90.00
_cell.angle_gamma   90.00
#
_symmetry.space_group_name_H-M   'P 1'
#
loop_
_entity.id
_entity.type
_entity.pdbx_description
1 polymer ?
#
loop_
_entity_poly.entity_id
_entity_poly.type
_entity_poly.pdbx_seq_one_letter_code
_entity_poly.pdbx_strand_id
1 'polypeptide(L)' 'MAGTLLTAGDEIDVVVTSAKPFGLLVESESGVPGLARGGSAPVGATVRVRVIEFDPVESRFSAMLVE' A
#
# COMPACT_ATOMS: atom_id res chain seq x y z
N MET A 1 15.99 -15.17 1.58
CA MET A 1 15.02 -14.31 0.89
C MET A 1 15.00 -12.99 1.64
N ALA A 2 15.70 -11.98 1.13
CA ALA A 2 15.67 -10.66 1.72
C ALA A 2 14.31 -10.07 1.37
N GLY A 3 13.35 -10.11 2.31
CA GLY A 3 12.13 -9.31 2.17
C GLY A 3 12.57 -7.87 2.14
N THR A 4 12.45 -7.22 0.98
CA THR A 4 12.74 -5.79 0.85
C THR A 4 11.81 -5.07 1.81
N LEU A 5 12.36 -4.57 2.92
CA LEU A 5 11.61 -3.75 3.86
C LEU A 5 11.20 -2.49 3.09
N LEU A 6 9.89 -2.27 2.96
CA LEU A 6 9.36 -1.09 2.29
C LEU A 6 9.92 0.15 3.00
N THR A 7 10.54 1.05 2.25
CA THR A 7 11.11 2.27 2.82
C THR A 7 10.19 3.44 2.56
N ALA A 8 10.12 4.36 3.52
CA ALA A 8 9.43 5.63 3.32
C ALA A 8 9.97 6.35 2.07
N GLY A 9 9.08 6.71 1.16
CA GLY A 9 9.38 7.34 -0.12
C GLY A 9 9.34 6.41 -1.31
N ASP A 10 9.37 5.08 -1.12
CA ASP A 10 9.28 4.11 -2.21
C ASP A 10 7.93 4.20 -2.92
N GLU A 11 7.95 4.13 -4.25
CA GLU A 11 6.75 4.04 -5.07
C GLU A 11 6.60 2.61 -5.59
N ILE A 12 5.54 1.96 -5.15
CA ILE A 12 5.28 0.54 -5.43
C ILE A 12 3.89 0.36 -6.04
N ASP A 13 3.76 -0.69 -6.84
CA ASP A 13 2.46 -1.16 -7.31
C ASP A 13 1.83 -2.07 -6.25
N VAL A 14 0.56 -1.82 -5.95
CA VAL A 14 -0.19 -2.55 -4.93
C VAL A 14 -1.58 -2.89 -5.45
N VAL A 15 -2.14 -4.00 -4.97
CA VAL A 15 -3.47 -4.44 -5.35
C VAL A 15 -4.47 -4.00 -4.29
N VAL A 16 -5.56 -3.36 -4.71
CA VAL A 16 -6.65 -2.96 -3.81
C VAL A 16 -7.41 -4.19 -3.35
N THR A 17 -7.37 -4.49 -2.05
CA THR A 17 -8.12 -5.58 -1.44
C THR A 17 -9.47 -5.12 -0.90
N SER A 18 -9.59 -3.85 -0.51
CA SER A 18 -10.86 -3.26 -0.04
C SER A 18 -10.89 -1.76 -0.23
N ALA A 19 -12.02 -1.22 -0.70
CA ALA A 19 -12.25 0.22 -0.76
C ALA A 19 -13.05 0.70 0.45
N LYS A 20 -12.56 1.74 1.14
CA LYS A 20 -13.19 2.37 2.31
C LYS A 20 -13.38 3.87 2.08
N PRO A 21 -14.32 4.53 2.77
CA PRO A 21 -14.54 5.97 2.61
C PRO A 21 -13.35 6.84 3.05
N PHE A 22 -12.40 6.29 3.81
CA PHE A 22 -11.20 6.97 4.29
C PHE A 22 -9.91 6.56 3.55
N GLY A 23 -9.99 5.68 2.54
CA GLY A 23 -8.84 5.19 1.80
C GLY A 23 -9.02 3.78 1.26
N LEU A 24 -7.96 3.23 0.69
CA LEU A 24 -7.95 1.89 0.10
C LEU A 24 -7.05 0.98 0.94
N LEU A 25 -7.59 -0.16 1.34
CA LEU A 25 -6.78 -1.26 1.83
C LEU A 25 -6.13 -1.92 0.61
N VAL A 26 -4.82 -2.01 0.66
CA VAL A 26 -3.99 -2.51 -0.43
C VAL A 26 -3.06 -3.59 0.08
N GLU A 27 -2.58 -4.42 -0.81
CA GLU A 27 -1.59 -5.45 -0.54
C GLU A 27 -0.44 -5.32 -1.54
N SER A 28 0.79 -5.31 -1.04
CA SER A 28 2.00 -5.32 -1.88
C SER A 28 2.23 -6.72 -2.49
N GLU A 29 3.06 -6.80 -3.52
CA GLU A 29 3.45 -8.09 -4.14
C GLU A 29 4.07 -9.07 -3.12
N SER A 30 4.72 -8.55 -2.07
CA SER A 30 5.30 -9.37 -1.00
C SER A 30 4.29 -9.85 0.04
N GLY A 31 2.99 -9.58 -0.15
CA GLY A 31 1.92 -9.95 0.79
C GLY A 31 1.83 -9.06 2.03
N VAL A 32 2.52 -7.92 2.03
CA VAL A 32 2.44 -6.94 3.13
C VAL A 32 1.16 -6.11 2.92
N PRO A 33 0.26 -6.04 3.92
CA PRO A 33 -0.91 -5.17 3.86
C PRO A 33 -0.55 -3.71 4.11
N GLY A 34 -1.27 -2.81 3.45
CA GLY A 34 -1.10 -1.38 3.62
C GLY A 34 -2.39 -0.58 3.49
N LEU A 35 -2.34 0.66 3.95
CA LEU A 35 -3.42 1.63 3.80
C LEU A 35 -2.96 2.75 2.88
N ALA A 36 -3.54 2.80 1.69
CA ALA A 36 -3.35 3.90 0.74
C ALA A 36 -4.40 4.99 1.01
N ARG A 37 -3.94 6.20 1.35
CA ARG A 37 -4.79 7.38 1.51
C ARG A 37 -4.90 8.14 0.20
N GLY A 38 -6.09 8.70 -0.04
CA GLY A 38 -6.39 9.46 -1.24
C GLY A 38 -6.90 8.56 -2.38
N GLY A 39 -7.83 9.09 -3.17
CA GLY A 39 -8.41 8.42 -4.32
C GLY A 39 -9.44 7.34 -4.01
N SER A 40 -9.95 6.73 -5.07
CA SER A 40 -10.88 5.61 -5.04
C SER A 40 -10.56 4.69 -6.22
N ALA A 41 -10.41 3.40 -5.96
CA ALA A 41 -10.19 2.40 -6.98
C ALA A 41 -10.97 1.12 -6.62
N PRO A 42 -11.40 0.35 -7.63
CA PRO A 42 -12.15 -0.87 -7.39
C PRO A 42 -11.25 -1.95 -6.78
N VAL A 43 -11.85 -2.85 -5.99
CA VAL A 43 -11.16 -4.03 -5.48
C VAL A 43 -10.64 -4.88 -6.64
N GLY A 44 -9.38 -5.32 -6.55
CA GLY A 44 -8.65 -6.02 -7.59
C GLY A 44 -7.90 -5.13 -8.57
N ALA A 45 -8.07 -3.80 -8.51
CA ALA A 45 -7.24 -2.89 -9.30
C ALA A 45 -5.82 -2.81 -8.74
N THR A 46 -4.85 -2.77 -9.64
CA THR A 46 -3.48 -2.37 -9.32
C THR A 46 -3.38 -0.86 -9.36
N VAL A 47 -2.90 -0.26 -8.28
CA VAL A 47 -2.67 1.18 -8.18
C VAL A 47 -1.23 1.42 -7.73
N ARG A 48 -0.68 2.55 -8.14
CA ARG A 48 0.63 2.97 -7.69
C ARG A 48 0.49 3.81 -6.43
N VAL A 49 1.30 3.50 -5.43
CA VAL A 49 1.28 4.19 -4.15
C VAL A 49 2.69 4.52 -3.70
N ARG A 50 2.83 5.65 -3.03
CA ARG A 50 4.07 6.04 -2.38
C ARG A 50 4.01 5.70 -0.91
N VAL A 51 4.90 4.84 -0.44
CA VAL A 51 5.05 4.47 0.96
C VAL A 51 5.40 5.72 1.75
N ILE A 52 4.62 6.03 2.77
CA ILE A 52 4.88 7.11 3.72
C ILE A 52 5.69 6.55 4.89
N GLU A 53 5.30 5.39 5.40
CA GLU A 53 5.87 4.77 6.59
C GLU A 53 5.64 3.26 6.54
N PHE A 54 6.62 2.50 7.03
CA PHE A 54 6.51 1.05 7.23
C PHE A 54 6.70 0.73 8.71
N ASP A 55 5.77 -0.03 9.26
CA ASP A 55 5.78 -0.56 10.63
C ASP A 55 6.32 -2.00 10.59
N PRO A 56 7.59 -2.22 10.97
CA PRO A 56 8.21 -3.55 10.93
C PRO A 56 7.69 -4.48 12.05
N VAL A 57 7.09 -3.94 13.11
CA VAL A 57 6.56 -4.74 14.22
C VAL A 57 5.26 -5.40 13.80
N GLU A 58 4.40 -4.65 13.13
CA GLU A 58 3.07 -5.10 12.70
C GLU A 58 3.05 -5.55 11.22
N SER A 59 4.20 -5.48 10.53
CA SER A 59 4.37 -5.84 9.12
C SER A 59 3.33 -5.18 8.22
N ARG A 60 3.17 -3.86 8.34
CA ARG A 60 2.22 -3.07 7.56
C ARG A 60 2.82 -1.75 7.11
N PHE A 61 2.26 -1.14 6.07
CA PHE A 61 2.68 0.18 5.62
C PHE A 61 1.52 1.16 5.45
N SER A 62 1.84 2.43 5.63
CA SER A 62 0.98 3.55 5.21
C SER A 62 1.51 4.09 3.90
N ALA A 63 0.63 4.36 2.95
CA ALA A 63 0.98 4.93 1.67
C ALA A 63 -0.01 6.01 1.23
N MET A 64 0.38 6.76 0.21
CA MET A 64 -0.48 7.72 -0.48
C MET A 64 -0.61 7.32 -1.94
N LEU A 65 -1.80 7.46 -2.51
CA LEU A 65 -2.02 7.21 -3.93
C LEU A 65 -1.26 8.26 -4.76
N VAL A 66 -0.50 7.81 -5.75
CA VAL A 66 0.16 8.68 -6.73
C VAL A 66 -0.64 8.61 -8.03
N GLU A 67 -0.97 9.79 -8.58
CA GLU A 67 -1.72 9.94 -9.83
C GLU A 67 -0.91 9.52 -11.07
#